data_AF-A0A0Q9PAN6-F1
#
_entry.id   AF-A0A0Q9PAN6-F1
#
_cell.length_a   1.000
_cell.length_b   1.000
_cell.length_c   1.000
_cell.angle_alpha   90.00
_cell.angle_beta   90.00
_cell.angle_gamma   90.00
#
_symmetry.space_group_name_H-M   'P 1'
#
loop_
_entity.id
_entity.type
_entity.pdbx_description
1 polymer ?
#
loop_
_entity_poly.entity_id
_entity_poly.type
_entity_poly.pdbx_seq_one_letter_code
_entity_poly.pdbx_strand_id
1 'polypeptide(L)'
;MADPGGNGPETTVDRQLEAKILELLASRAATSTICPSDAARAVGGDDWRGLMDPARDAARRLVDAGLVHVTQRGMVVDPATAKGPIRIRKVPQRDGG
;
A
#
# COMPACT_ATOMS: atom_id res chain seq x y z
N MET A 1 13.32 28.29 -8.14
CA MET A 1 13.93 27.03 -8.63
C MET A 1 13.09 25.90 -8.05
N ALA A 2 12.68 24.95 -8.87
CA ALA A 2 11.50 24.10 -8.66
C ALA A 2 11.59 23.16 -7.46
N ASP A 3 10.49 23.07 -6.70
CA ASP A 3 10.20 21.99 -5.73
C ASP A 3 9.21 20.99 -6.37
N PRO A 4 9.65 19.82 -6.86
CA PRO A 4 8.78 18.77 -7.35
C PRO A 4 8.57 17.71 -6.26
N GLY A 5 7.55 17.87 -5.43
CA GLY A 5 7.21 16.86 -4.42
C GLY A 5 5.86 17.13 -3.79
N GLY A 6 4.84 16.39 -4.22
CA GLY A 6 3.47 16.51 -3.75
C GLY A 6 3.37 16.35 -2.23
N ASN A 7 3.22 17.47 -1.53
CA ASN A 7 2.85 17.52 -0.12
C ASN A 7 1.56 18.35 -0.01
N GLY A 8 0.47 17.81 -0.53
CA GLY A 8 -0.86 18.20 -0.04
C GLY A 8 -1.06 17.59 1.36
N PRO A 9 -1.92 18.17 2.22
CA PRO A 9 -2.26 17.54 3.48
C PRO A 9 -2.83 16.14 3.20
N GLU A 10 -2.26 15.10 3.83
CA GLU A 10 -2.79 13.74 3.75
C GLU A 10 -4.29 13.76 4.04
N THR A 11 -5.08 13.16 3.16
CA THR A 11 -6.52 13.12 3.38
C THR A 11 -6.85 12.08 4.45
N THR A 12 -8.03 12.19 5.05
CA THR A 12 -8.54 11.14 5.94
C THR A 12 -8.58 9.77 5.24
N VAL A 13 -8.85 9.76 3.93
CA VAL A 13 -8.89 8.56 3.10
C VAL A 13 -7.51 7.92 2.95
N ASP A 14 -6.45 8.72 2.76
CA ASP A 14 -5.07 8.24 2.70
C ASP A 14 -4.69 7.42 3.95
N ARG A 15 -4.96 7.98 5.13
CA ARG A 15 -4.68 7.32 6.41
C ARG A 15 -5.52 6.08 6.63
N GLN A 16 -6.79 6.11 6.21
CA GLN A 16 -7.67 4.94 6.27
C GLN A 16 -7.16 3.81 5.37
N LEU A 17 -6.66 4.14 4.17
CA LEU A 17 -6.10 3.14 3.25
C LEU A 17 -4.83 2.51 3.82
N GLU A 18 -3.93 3.29 4.41
CA GLU A 18 -2.74 2.76 5.07
C GLU A 18 -3.10 1.81 6.22
N ALA A 19 -3.98 2.27 7.11
CA ALA A 19 -4.46 1.46 8.23
C ALA A 19 -5.10 0.16 7.73
N LYS A 20 -5.92 0.22 6.67
CA LYS A 20 -6.55 -0.98 6.09
C LYS A 20 -5.58 -1.90 5.39
N ILE A 21 -4.54 -1.39 4.73
CA ILE A 21 -3.48 -2.25 4.18
C ILE A 21 -2.81 -3.05 5.31
N LEU A 22 -2.45 -2.39 6.40
CA LEU A 22 -1.80 -3.04 7.55
C LEU A 22 -2.74 -4.02 8.25
N GLU A 23 -4.01 -3.66 8.47
CA GLU A 23 -5.03 -4.53 9.07
C GLU A 23 -5.26 -5.79 8.23
N LEU A 24 -5.47 -5.65 6.92
CA LEU A 24 -5.69 -6.78 6.01
C LEU A 24 -4.47 -7.71 5.96
N LEU A 25 -3.27 -7.15 6.01
CA LEU A 25 -2.06 -7.96 6.12
C LEU A 25 -2.01 -8.65 7.49
N ALA A 26 -2.26 -7.93 8.59
CA ALA A 26 -2.24 -8.44 9.96
C ALA A 26 -3.17 -9.65 10.14
N SER A 27 -4.38 -9.60 9.60
CA SER A 27 -5.36 -10.70 9.65
C SER A 27 -5.02 -11.92 8.78
N ARG A 28 -3.98 -11.86 7.95
CA ARG A 28 -3.55 -12.95 7.07
C ARG A 28 -2.21 -13.55 7.53
N ALA A 29 -1.95 -14.78 7.07
CA ALA A 29 -0.67 -15.47 7.27
C ALA A 29 0.52 -14.59 6.84
N ALA A 30 1.70 -14.78 7.46
CA ALA A 30 2.88 -13.95 7.22
C ALA A 30 3.36 -13.93 5.75
N THR A 31 3.10 -15.01 5.01
CA THR A 31 3.45 -15.15 3.58
C THR A 31 2.38 -14.62 2.63
N SER A 32 1.20 -14.26 3.14
CA SER A 32 0.09 -13.79 2.33
C SER A 32 0.37 -12.41 1.76
N THR A 33 -0.29 -12.16 0.63
CA THR A 33 -0.24 -10.87 -0.06
C THR A 33 -1.65 -10.33 -0.26
N ILE A 34 -1.78 -9.02 -0.35
CA ILE A 34 -3.01 -8.31 -0.73
C ILE A 34 -2.75 -7.52 -2.03
N CYS A 35 -3.76 -6.94 -2.64
CA CYS A 35 -3.59 -5.91 -3.67
C CYS A 35 -4.14 -4.55 -3.21
N PRO A 36 -3.74 -3.43 -3.84
CA PRO A 36 -4.27 -2.10 -3.49
C PRO A 36 -5.81 -2.04 -3.54
N SER A 37 -6.44 -2.81 -4.43
CA SER A 37 -7.89 -2.91 -4.51
C SER A 37 -8.58 -3.60 -3.34
N ASP A 38 -7.88 -4.44 -2.57
CA ASP A 38 -8.46 -4.98 -1.34
C ASP A 38 -8.68 -3.85 -0.32
N ALA A 39 -7.69 -2.97 -0.14
CA ALA A 39 -7.79 -1.81 0.75
C ALA A 39 -8.78 -0.77 0.22
N ALA A 40 -8.74 -0.47 -1.08
CA ALA A 40 -9.68 0.45 -1.70
C ALA A 40 -11.15 0.01 -1.56
N ARG A 41 -11.42 -1.30 -1.68
CA ARG A 41 -12.77 -1.85 -1.46
C ARG A 41 -13.19 -1.77 0.00
N ALA A 42 -12.27 -2.02 0.92
CA ALA A 42 -12.55 -1.94 2.34
C ALA A 42 -12.86 -0.50 2.80
N VAL A 43 -12.23 0.51 2.19
CA VAL A 43 -12.44 1.93 2.53
C VAL A 43 -13.58 2.56 1.72
N GLY A 44 -13.60 2.33 0.40
CA GLY A 44 -14.48 3.04 -0.53
C GLY A 44 -15.77 2.30 -0.91
N GLY A 45 -15.97 1.05 -0.48
CA GLY A 45 -17.17 0.29 -0.83
C GLY A 45 -17.40 0.22 -2.34
N ASP A 46 -18.53 0.74 -2.82
CA ASP A 46 -18.88 0.81 -4.25
C ASP A 46 -18.01 1.79 -5.06
N ASP A 47 -17.47 2.83 -4.43
CA ASP A 47 -16.64 3.87 -5.05
C ASP A 47 -15.13 3.53 -5.05
N TRP A 48 -14.77 2.29 -4.71
CA TRP A 48 -13.38 1.83 -4.60
C TRP A 48 -12.53 2.09 -5.84
N ARG A 49 -13.14 2.15 -7.02
CA ARG A 49 -12.42 2.43 -8.28
C ARG A 49 -11.75 3.80 -8.26
N GLY A 50 -12.39 4.81 -7.64
CA GLY A 50 -11.82 6.15 -7.47
C GLY A 50 -10.69 6.20 -6.44
N LEU A 51 -10.53 5.16 -5.62
CA LEU A 51 -9.49 5.05 -4.60
C LEU A 51 -8.27 4.24 -5.06
N MET A 52 -8.18 3.89 -6.35
CA MET A 52 -7.02 3.14 -6.87
C MET A 52 -5.70 3.90 -6.74
N ASP A 53 -5.64 5.14 -7.21
CA ASP A 53 -4.43 5.95 -7.08
C ASP A 53 -4.09 6.23 -5.60
N PRO A 54 -5.04 6.68 -4.74
CA PRO A 54 -4.80 6.80 -3.30
C PRO A 54 -4.32 5.50 -2.63
N ALA A 55 -4.85 4.34 -3.02
CA ALA A 55 -4.43 3.06 -2.43
C ALA A 55 -3.00 2.68 -2.85
N ARG A 56 -2.57 3.07 -4.05
CA ARG A 56 -1.19 2.87 -4.50
C ARG A 56 -0.23 3.80 -3.77
N ASP A 57 -0.62 5.07 -3.56
CA ASP A 57 0.16 6.03 -2.80
C ASP A 57 0.27 5.64 -1.32
N ALA A 58 -0.81 5.13 -0.71
CA ALA A 58 -0.77 4.54 0.62
C ALA A 58 0.22 3.38 0.70
N ALA A 59 0.19 2.46 -0.27
CA ALA A 59 1.17 1.37 -0.33
C ALA A 59 2.59 1.90 -0.50
N ARG A 60 2.80 2.97 -1.26
CA ARG A 60 4.11 3.63 -1.42
C ARG A 60 4.61 4.18 -0.09
N ARG A 61 3.79 4.93 0.65
CA ARG A 61 4.16 5.50 1.96
C ARG A 61 4.51 4.40 2.97
N LEU A 62 3.79 3.28 2.97
CA LEU A 62 4.11 2.14 3.83
C LEU A 62 5.42 1.43 3.43
N VAL A 63 5.78 1.42 2.15
CA VAL A 63 7.10 0.95 1.68
C VAL A 63 8.19 1.91 2.16
N ASP A 64 7.99 3.21 2.01
CA ASP A 64 8.94 4.24 2.46
C ASP A 64 9.13 4.21 3.99
N ALA A 65 8.08 3.86 4.74
CA ALA A 65 8.13 3.63 6.18
C ALA A 65 8.76 2.28 6.58
N GLY A 66 9.10 1.42 5.62
CA GLY A 66 9.69 0.09 5.87
C GLY A 66 8.72 -0.93 6.48
N LEU A 67 7.40 -0.69 6.41
CA LEU A 67 6.37 -1.54 7.02
C LEU A 67 5.89 -2.66 6.09
N VAL A 68 6.02 -2.47 4.78
CA VAL A 68 5.59 -3.45 3.77
C VAL A 68 6.57 -3.52 2.60
N HIS A 69 6.50 -4.61 1.85
CA HIS A 69 7.10 -4.70 0.53
C HIS A 69 6.01 -4.80 -0.53
N VAL A 70 6.22 -4.09 -1.65
CA VAL A 70 5.42 -4.27 -2.86
C VAL A 70 6.19 -5.16 -3.82
N THR A 71 5.50 -6.14 -4.41
CA THR A 71 6.06 -7.03 -5.41
C THR A 71 5.23 -7.07 -6.69
N GLN A 72 5.90 -7.28 -7.80
CA GLN A 72 5.30 -7.56 -9.10
C GLN A 72 6.04 -8.72 -9.74
N ARG A 73 5.29 -9.76 -10.15
CA ARG A 73 5.86 -11.00 -10.71
C ARG A 73 6.97 -11.61 -9.82
N GLY A 74 6.79 -11.53 -8.50
CA GLY A 74 7.73 -12.04 -7.51
C GLY A 74 8.90 -11.12 -7.14
N MET A 75 9.13 -10.06 -7.92
CA MET A 75 10.23 -9.10 -7.67
C MET A 75 9.75 -7.94 -6.82
N VAL A 76 10.57 -7.47 -5.88
CA VAL A 76 10.27 -6.24 -5.12
C VAL A 76 10.36 -5.05 -6.08
N VAL A 77 9.31 -4.24 -6.12
CA VAL A 77 9.21 -3.08 -7.02
C VAL A 77 8.67 -1.88 -6.27
N ASP A 78 8.95 -0.71 -6.83
CA ASP A 78 8.37 0.54 -6.40
C ASP A 78 6.91 0.65 -6.90
N PRO A 79 5.92 0.81 -6.00
CA PRO A 79 4.51 0.99 -6.40
C PRO A 79 4.26 2.27 -7.22
N ALA A 80 5.08 3.32 -7.12
CA ALA A 80 4.92 4.56 -7.87
C ALA A 80 5.27 4.40 -9.35
N THR A 81 6.19 3.49 -9.67
CA THR A 81 6.66 3.26 -11.05
C THR A 81 6.14 1.97 -11.68
N ALA A 82 5.73 1.00 -10.86
CA ALA A 82 5.22 -0.29 -11.33
C ALA A 82 3.91 -0.12 -12.10
N LYS A 83 3.84 -0.60 -13.35
CA LYS A 83 2.62 -0.55 -14.15
C LYS A 83 1.82 -1.85 -13.99
N GLY A 84 0.51 -1.72 -13.77
CA GLY A 84 -0.39 -2.87 -13.68
C GLY A 84 -0.44 -3.52 -12.29
N PRO A 85 -0.84 -4.81 -12.21
CA PRO A 85 -1.09 -5.49 -10.94
C PRO A 85 0.17 -5.60 -10.09
N ILE A 86 0.03 -5.21 -8.83
CA ILE A 86 1.04 -5.32 -7.78
C ILE A 86 0.46 -6.05 -6.58
N ARG A 87 1.35 -6.64 -5.78
CA ARG A 87 1.01 -7.35 -4.55
C ARG A 87 1.73 -6.69 -3.38
N ILE A 88 1.03 -6.47 -2.27
CA ILE A 88 1.60 -5.91 -1.05
C ILE A 88 1.76 -7.07 -0.07
N ARG A 89 2.90 -7.16 0.61
CA ARG A 89 3.19 -8.16 1.63
C ARG A 89 3.88 -7.52 2.83
N LYS A 90 3.77 -8.15 4.00
CA LYS A 90 4.55 -7.74 5.18
C LYS A 90 6.05 -7.80 4.86
N VAL A 91 6.82 -6.87 5.40
CA VAL A 91 8.25 -7.14 5.57
C VAL A 91 8.39 -8.37 6.46
N PRO A 92 9.21 -9.37 6.11
CA PRO A 92 9.51 -10.45 7.03
C PRO A 92 10.08 -9.80 8.28
N GLN A 93 9.34 -9.88 9.39
CA GLN A 93 9.86 -9.42 10.66
C GLN A 93 11.13 -10.25 10.87
N ARG A 94 12.28 -9.57 10.96
CA ARG A 94 13.44 -10.21 11.57
C ARG A 94 13.02 -10.38 13.01
N ASP A 95 12.48 -11.55 13.32
CA ASP A 95 12.33 -12.05 14.67
C ASP A 95 13.73 -11.95 15.28
N GLY A 96 13.91 -10.89 16.06
CA GLY A 96 15.13 -10.56 16.75
C GLY A 96 14.77 -10.54 18.22
N GLY A 97 15.00 -11.66 18.90
CA GLY A 97 14.79 -11.84 20.33
C GLY A 97 14.38 -13.26 20.69
#